data_AF-A0A2U9INB6-F1
#
_entry.id   AF-A0A2U9INB6-F1
#
_cell.length_a   1.000
_cell.length_b   1.000
_cell.length_c   1.000
_cell.angle_alpha   90.00
_cell.angle_beta   90.00
_cell.angle_gamma   90.00
#
_symmetry.space_group_name_H-M   'P 1'
#
loop_
_entity.id
_entity.type
_entity.pdbx_description
1 polymer ?
#
loop_
_entity_poly.entity_id
_entity_poly.type
_entity_poly.pdbx_seq_one_letter_code
_entity_poly.pdbx_strand_id
1 'polypeptide(L)' 'MDNTELENKILEILRSGNKTSDEIRKELLNMNIDFNPIQFREVLAELVRQGKIKKIPDYSKKKFLFSI' A
#
# COMPACT_ATOMS: atom_id res chain seq x y z
N MET A 1 10.94 9.28 6.80
CA MET A 1 9.57 9.64 6.36
C MET A 1 8.59 9.36 7.51
N ASP A 2 7.61 10.23 7.73
CA ASP A 2 6.57 10.00 8.74
C ASP A 2 5.42 9.14 8.18
N ASN A 3 4.48 8.73 9.05
CA ASN A 3 3.36 7.86 8.64
C ASN A 3 2.39 8.56 7.68
N THR A 4 2.21 9.87 7.81
CA THR A 4 1.27 10.66 7.01
C THR A 4 1.75 10.77 5.57
N GLU A 5 3.04 11.02 5.38
CA GLU A 5 3.67 11.08 4.07
C GLU A 5 3.64 9.71 3.38
N LEU A 6 3.94 8.64 4.13
CA LEU A 6 3.83 7.27 3.63
C LEU A 6 2.39 6.93 3.21
N GLU A 7 1.41 7.31 4.02
CA GLU A 7 -0.01 7.11 3.74
C GLU A 7 -0.40 7.77 2.40
N ASN A 8 -0.06 9.04 2.24
CA ASN A 8 -0.37 9.80 1.02
C ASN A 8 0.25 9.15 -0.21
N LYS A 9 1.49 8.66 -0.10
CA LYS A 9 2.18 7.99 -1.20
C LYS A 9 1.55 6.64 -1.56
N ILE A 10 1.12 5.86 -0.57
CA ILE A 10 0.38 4.61 -0.82
C ILE A 10 -0.95 4.90 -1.53
N LEU A 11 -1.68 5.94 -1.10
CA LEU A 11 -2.93 6.33 -1.76
C LEU A 11 -2.70 6.82 -3.19
N GLU A 12 -1.65 7.60 -3.44
CA GLU A 12 -1.25 8.04 -4.78
C GLU A 12 -0.97 6.84 -5.70
N ILE A 13 -0.21 5.86 -5.21
CA ILE A 13 0.09 4.61 -5.91
C ILE A 13 -1.21 3.85 -6.25
N LEU A 14 -2.14 3.74 -5.30
CA LEU A 14 -3.40 3.00 -5.48
C LEU A 14 -4.41 3.71 -6.38
N ARG A 15 -4.31 5.04 -6.57
CA ARG A 15 -5.09 5.77 -7.58
C ARG A 15 -4.72 5.36 -9.02
N SER A 16 -3.51 4.85 -9.24
CA SER A 16 -3.08 4.34 -10.55
C SER A 16 -3.63 2.94 -10.87
N GLY A 17 -4.20 2.25 -9.88
CA GLY A 17 -4.81 0.94 -10.02
C GLY A 17 -4.59 0.02 -8.82
N ASN A 18 -5.30 -1.10 -8.81
CA ASN A 18 -5.24 -2.09 -7.74
C ASN A 18 -3.87 -2.77 -7.71
N LYS A 19 -3.25 -2.84 -6.54
CA LYS A 19 -1.90 -3.41 -6.38
C LYS A 19 -1.79 -4.29 -5.16
N THR A 20 -0.91 -5.28 -5.22
CA THR A 20 -0.50 -6.10 -4.08
C THR A 20 0.45 -5.33 -3.16
N SER A 21 0.59 -5.77 -1.91
CA SER A 21 1.55 -5.18 -0.97
C SER A 21 2.98 -5.14 -1.54
N ASP A 22 3.39 -6.18 -2.27
CA ASP A 22 4.70 -6.24 -2.91
C ASP A 22 4.87 -5.20 -4.03
N GLU A 23 3.83 -5.00 -4.85
CA GLU A 23 3.83 -4.01 -5.93
C GLU A 23 3.88 -2.58 -5.37
N ILE A 24 3.09 -2.28 -4.33
CA ILE A 24 3.13 -0.98 -3.64
C ILE A 24 4.53 -0.74 -3.07
N ARG A 25 5.11 -1.73 -2.38
CA ARG A 25 6.46 -1.65 -1.83
C ARG A 25 7.49 -1.38 -2.91
N LYS A 26 7.40 -2.08 -4.04
CA LYS A 26 8.31 -1.91 -5.18
C LYS A 26 8.22 -0.51 -5.78
N GLU A 27 7.01 0.04 -5.91
CA GLU A 27 6.83 1.40 -6.42
C GLU A 27 7.39 2.46 -5.47
N LEU A 28 7.19 2.32 -4.17
CA LEU A 28 7.81 3.21 -3.18
C LEU A 28 9.35 3.21 -3.31
N LEU A 29 9.96 2.02 -3.44
CA LEU A 29 11.40 1.90 -3.64
C LEU A 29 11.87 2.51 -4.97
N ASN A 30 11.11 2.31 -6.06
CA ASN A 30 11.41 2.93 -7.36
C ASN A 30 11.32 4.46 -7.33
N MET A 31 10.50 5.02 -6.43
CA MET A 31 10.41 6.46 -6.19
C MET A 31 11.54 6.99 -5.28
N ASN A 32 12.51 6.14 -4.89
CA ASN A 32 13.55 6.44 -3.91
C ASN A 32 13.00 6.89 -2.55
N ILE A 33 11.83 6.39 -2.18
CA ILE A 33 11.21 6.68 -0.89
C ILE A 33 11.76 5.69 0.13
N ASP A 34 12.40 6.21 1.17
CA ASP A 34 12.93 5.40 2.26
C ASP A 34 11.86 5.20 3.35
N PHE A 35 11.62 3.94 3.72
CA PHE A 35 10.59 3.57 4.70
C PHE A 35 10.99 2.31 5.46
N ASN A 36 10.55 2.21 6.72
CA ASN A 36 10.73 0.99 7.50
C ASN A 36 9.69 -0.08 7.06
N PRO A 37 10.09 -1.34 6.80
CA PRO A 37 9.16 -2.42 6.49
C PRO A 37 8.05 -2.65 7.51
N ILE A 38 8.31 -2.42 8.81
CA ILE A 38 7.30 -2.52 9.87
C ILE A 38 6.28 -1.39 9.72
N GLN A 39 6.76 -0.16 9.60
CA GLN A 39 5.95 1.05 9.41
C GLN A 39 5.04 0.92 8.17
N PHE A 40 5.56 0.41 7.05
CA PHE A 40 4.77 0.16 5.85
C PHE A 40 3.60 -0.80 6.11
N ARG A 41 3.82 -1.90 6.82
CA ARG A 41 2.76 -2.85 7.15
C ARG A 41 1.71 -2.23 8.06
N GLU A 42 2.13 -1.43 9.04
CA GLU A 42 1.23 -0.74 9.97
C GLU A 42 0.36 0.27 9.24
N VAL A 43 0.95 1.13 8.41
CA VAL A 43 0.20 2.13 7.63
C VAL A 43 -0.78 1.46 6.67
N LEU A 44 -0.36 0.39 5.98
CA LEU A 44 -1.24 -0.33 5.06
C LEU A 44 -2.41 -1.01 5.80
N ALA A 45 -2.17 -1.57 6.99
CA ALA A 45 -3.23 -2.14 7.82
C ALA A 45 -4.18 -1.06 8.36
N GLU A 46 -3.64 0.10 8.75
CA GLU A 46 -4.43 1.23 9.25
C GLU A 46 -5.35 1.80 8.18
N LEU A 47 -4.86 1.97 6.95
CA LEU A 47 -5.67 2.40 5.80
C LEU A 47 -6.86 1.45 5.56
N VAL A 48 -6.66 0.14 5.74
CA VAL A 48 -7.75 -0.85 5.65
C VAL A 48 -8.73 -0.70 6.81
N ARG A 49 -8.23 -0.56 8.05
CA ARG A 49 -9.08 -0.38 9.25
C ARG A 49 -9.95 0.87 9.17
N GLN A 50 -9.40 1.96 8.63
CA GLN A 50 -10.09 3.23 8.42
C GLN A 50 -11.06 3.21 7.23
N GLY A 51 -11.09 2.13 6.44
CA GLY A 51 -11.94 2.02 5.25
C GLY A 51 -11.50 2.91 4.08
N LYS A 52 -10.28 3.49 4.14
CA LYS A 52 -9.70 4.29 3.05
C LYS A 52 -9.30 3.44 1.85
N ILE A 53 -8.94 2.18 2.10
CA ILE A 53 -8.65 1.18 1.07
C ILE A 53 -9.31 -0.16 1.43
N LYS A 54 -9.63 -0.96 0.41
CA LYS A 54 -10.14 -2.32 0.54
C LYS A 54 -9.02 -3.32 0.31
N LYS A 55 -9.08 -4.45 1.02
CA LYS A 55 -8.20 -5.60 0.84
C LYS A 55 -9.01 -6.75 0.24
N ILE A 56 -8.80 -7.03 -1.05
CA ILE A 56 -9.61 -7.97 -1.83
C ILE A 56 -8.75 -9.18 -2.19
N PRO A 57 -9.21 -10.43 -1.96
CA PRO A 57 -8.47 -11.59 -2.42
C PRO A 57 -8.51 -11.67 -3.96
N ASP A 58 -7.34 -11.83 -4.57
CA ASP A 58 -7.17 -12.19 -5.97
C ASP A 58 -6.67 -13.63 -6.04
N TYR A 59 -7.59 -14.54 -6.34
CA TYR A 59 -7.32 -15.98 -6.43
C TYR A 59 -6.43 -16.35 -7.62
N SER A 60 -6.42 -15.55 -8.68
CA SER A 60 -5.55 -15.78 -9.85
C SER A 60 -4.08 -15.55 -9.46
N LYS A 61 -3.83 -14.49 -8.69
CA LYS A 61 -2.50 -14.15 -8.18
C LYS A 61 -2.15 -14.87 -6.87
N LYS A 62 -3.12 -15.53 -6.22
CA LYS A 62 -3.02 -16.06 -4.85
C LYS A 62 -2.49 -15.00 -3.86
N LYS A 63 -2.94 -13.75 -4.03
CA LYS A 63 -2.49 -12.58 -3.26
C LYS A 63 -3.68 -11.71 -2.89
N PHE A 64 -3.47 -10.76 -1.99
CA PHE A 64 -4.42 -9.69 -1.74
C PHE A 64 -4.08 -8.47 -2.59
N LEU A 65 -5.09 -7.93 -3.26
CA LEU A 65 -5.05 -6.63 -3.88
C LEU A 65 -5.57 -5.58 -2.90
N PHE A 66 -4.96 -4.42 -2.94
CA PHE A 66 -5.42 -3.21 -2.28
C PHE A 66 -6.01 -2.28 -3.34
N SER A 67 -7.16 -1.69 -3.04
CA SER A 67 -7.87 -0.74 -3.91
C SER A 67 -8.46 0.39 -3.08
N ILE A 68 -8.71 1.55 -3.68
CA ILE A 68 -9.55 2.61 -3.08
C ILE A 68 -11.03 2.23 -3.26
#